data_AF-A0A124HN47-F1
#
_entry.id   AF-A0A124HN47-F1
#
_cell.length_a   1.000
_cell.length_b   1.000
_cell.length_c   1.000
_cell.angle_alpha   90.00
_cell.angle_beta   90.00
_cell.angle_gamma   90.00
#
_symmetry.space_group_name_H-M   'P 1'
#
loop_
_entity.id
_entity.type
_entity.pdbx_description
1 polymer ?
#
loop_
_entity_poly.entity_id
_entity_poly.type
_entity_poly.pdbx_seq_one_letter_code
_entity_poly.pdbx_strand_id
1 'polypeptide(L)' 'MAHGAHRNPFPPHPDLALARDCEQCLGWGTVVTRDGDHELCHSCQPDPAGGEGAAASGS' A
#
# COMPACT_ATOMS: atom_id res chain seq x y z
N MET A 1 -20.28 23.10 10.87
CA MET A 1 -19.11 22.70 10.06
C MET A 1 -18.84 21.24 10.38
N ALA A 2 -19.11 20.32 9.45
CA ALA A 2 -19.07 18.88 9.72
C ALA A 2 -17.66 18.34 9.44
N HIS A 3 -17.05 17.86 10.52
CA HIS A 3 -15.92 16.94 10.66
C HIS A 3 -15.31 16.39 9.37
N GLY A 4 -14.02 16.71 9.16
CA GLY A 4 -13.15 15.98 8.26
C GLY A 4 -13.03 14.53 8.74
N ALA A 5 -13.94 13.68 8.29
CA ALA A 5 -13.70 12.26 8.18
C ALA A 5 -12.71 12.09 7.03
N HIS A 6 -11.47 12.52 7.25
CA HIS A 6 -10.34 11.99 6.53
C HIS A 6 -10.37 10.51 6.89
N ARG A 7 -11.06 9.71 6.05
CA ARG A 7 -10.72 8.30 5.89
C ARG A 7 -9.24 8.36 5.64
N ASN A 8 -8.43 8.16 6.68
CA ASN A 8 -7.01 7.99 6.52
C ASN A 8 -6.93 6.56 6.00
N PRO A 9 -6.88 6.33 4.68
CA PRO A 9 -6.66 4.99 4.19
C PRO A 9 -5.26 4.71 4.72
N PHE A 10 -5.14 3.78 5.66
CA PHE A 10 -3.82 3.46 6.19
C PHE A 10 -2.94 3.19 4.96
N PRO A 11 -1.85 3.96 4.74
CA PRO A 11 -1.09 3.79 3.53
C PRO A 11 -0.65 2.33 3.48
N PRO A 12 -0.73 1.67 2.31
CA PRO A 12 -0.21 0.32 2.18
C PRO A 12 1.21 0.28 2.74
N HIS A 13 1.58 -0.84 3.37
CA HIS A 13 2.91 -1.04 3.92
C HIS A 13 3.75 -1.83 2.90
N PRO A 14 4.40 -1.18 1.93
CA PRO A 14 5.22 -1.88 0.96
C PRO A 14 6.50 -2.42 1.58
N ASP A 15 6.98 -3.51 0.99
CA ASP A 15 8.30 -4.04 1.25
C ASP A 15 9.26 -3.42 0.23
N LEU A 16 10.01 -2.42 0.70
CA LEU A 16 10.96 -1.70 -0.13
C LEU A 16 12.14 -2.58 -0.58
N ALA A 17 12.44 -3.67 0.14
CA ALA A 17 13.48 -4.60 -0.27
C ALA A 17 13.06 -5.37 -1.53
N LEU A 18 11.78 -5.77 -1.61
CA LEU A 18 11.21 -6.40 -2.80
C LEU A 18 11.04 -5.40 -3.96
N ALA A 19 10.70 -4.15 -3.64
CA ALA A 19 10.43 -3.13 -4.65
C ALA A 19 11.69 -2.56 -5.32
N ARG A 20 12.86 -2.63 -4.66
CA ARG A 20 14.07 -1.90 -5.03
C ARG A 20 14.44 -1.98 -6.51
N ASP A 21 14.26 -3.16 -7.10
CA ASP A 21 14.65 -3.45 -8.49
C ASP A 21 13.42 -3.60 -9.42
N CYS A 22 12.23 -3.16 -8.98
CA CYS A 22 10.99 -3.26 -9.75
C CYS A 22 10.76 -2.03 -10.62
N GLU A 23 10.67 -2.24 -11.94
CA GLU A 23 10.41 -1.18 -12.93
C GLU A 23 8.95 -0.69 -12.94
N GLN A 24 8.01 -1.48 -12.43
CA GLN A 24 6.59 -1.13 -12.43
C GLN A 24 6.26 -0.05 -11.39
N CYS A 25 6.80 -0.19 -10.18
CA CYS A 25 6.65 0.79 -9.10
C CYS A 25 7.87 1.67 -8.91
N LEU A 26 8.93 1.52 -9.71
CA LEU A 26 10.16 2.32 -9.65
C LEU A 26 10.82 2.35 -8.26
N GLY A 27 10.84 1.22 -7.55
CA GLY A 27 11.41 1.17 -6.19
C GLY A 27 10.47 1.50 -5.04
N TRP A 28 9.25 1.97 -5.31
CA TRP A 28 8.33 2.45 -4.26
C TRP A 28 7.51 1.36 -3.59
N GLY A 29 7.29 0.23 -4.26
CA GLY A 29 6.48 -0.90 -3.77
C GLY A 29 4.97 -0.67 -3.85
N THR A 30 4.54 0.55 -4.18
CA THR A 30 3.15 0.91 -4.40
C THR A 30 2.96 1.56 -5.77
N VAL A 31 1.74 1.46 -6.31
CA VAL A 31 1.28 2.19 -7.49
C VAL A 31 0.05 3.01 -7.14
N VAL A 32 -0.15 4.13 -7.84
CA VAL A 32 -1.35 4.95 -7.67
C VAL A 32 -2.42 4.47 -8.66
N THR A 33 -3.61 4.19 -8.16
CA THR A 33 -4.75 3.76 -8.98
C THR A 33 -5.33 4.93 -9.76
N ARG A 34 -6.21 4.63 -10.70
CA ARG A 34 -6.93 5.66 -11.46
C ARG A 34 -7.83 6.52 -10.56
N ASP A 35 -8.27 5.98 -9.43
CA ASP A 35 -9.06 6.68 -8.41
C ASP A 35 -8.20 7.53 -7.46
N GLY A 36 -6.87 7.46 -7.61
CA GLY A 36 -5.91 8.21 -6.78
C GLY A 36 -5.55 7.50 -5.47
N ASP A 37 -5.95 6.24 -5.31
CA ASP A 37 -5.61 5.43 -4.14
C ASP A 37 -4.24 4.79 -4.31
N HIS A 38 -3.57 4.44 -3.20
CA HIS A 38 -2.28 3.77 -3.27
C HIS A 38 -2.49 2.27 -3.03
N GLU A 39 -2.08 1.45 -3.98
CA GLU A 39 -2.13 -0.01 -3.90
C GLU A 39 -0.73 -0.60 -3.93
N LEU A 40 -0.54 -1.79 -3.36
CA LEU A 40 0.71 -2.52 -3.47
C LEU A 40 0.97 -2.89 -4.94
N CYS A 41 2.24 -2.83 -5.34
CA CYS A 41 2.62 -3.22 -6.69
C CYS A 41 2.58 -4.75 -6.83
N HIS A 42 1.55 -5.30 -7.46
CA HIS A 42 1.41 -6.75 -7.64
C HIS A 42 2.56 -7.45 -8.37
N SER A 43 3.41 -6.70 -9.09
CA SER A 43 4.57 -7.25 -9.80
C SER A 43 5.68 -7.70 -8.85
N CYS A 44 5.99 -6.90 -7.83
CA CYS A 44 7.01 -7.22 -6.82
C CYS A 44 6.42 -7.58 -5.45
N GLN A 45 5.16 -7.25 -5.23
CA GLN A 45 4.40 -7.41 -4.00
C GLN A 45 3.04 -8.06 -4.30
N PRO A 46 3.04 -9.35 -4.70
CA PRO A 46 1.79 -10.08 -4.89
C PRO A 46 1.02 -10.08 -3.58
N ASP A 47 -0.27 -9.71 -3.64
CA ASP A 47 -1.13 -9.70 -2.46
C ASP A 47 -1.17 -11.12 -1.86
N PRO A 48 -0.93 -11.30 -0.55
CA PRO A 48 -1.02 -12.62 0.08
C PRO A 48 -2.45 -13.19 0.13
N ALA A 49 -3.42 -12.55 -0.52
CA ALA A 49 -4.86 -12.81 -0.53
C ALA A 49 -5.56 -12.36 0.76
N GLY A 50 -6.12 -11.15 0.75
CA GLY A 50 -7.38 -10.83 1.45
C GLY A 50 -7.38 -10.87 2.98
N GLY A 51 -6.38 -10.28 3.63
CA GLY A 51 -6.32 -10.14 5.09
C GLY A 51 -6.71 -8.75 5.58
N GLU A 52 -7.99 -8.58 5.90
CA GLU A 52 -8.53 -7.48 6.70
C GLU A 52 -7.66 -7.22 7.95
N GLY A 53 -7.20 -5.98 8.11
CA GLY A 53 -6.55 -5.51 9.34
C GLY A 53 -5.02 -5.47 9.30
N ALA A 54 -4.48 -4.38 8.76
CA ALA A 54 -3.23 -3.81 9.22
C ALA A 54 -3.37 -3.43 10.71
N ALA A 55 -3.26 -4.43 11.58
CA ALA A 55 -3.24 -4.31 13.03
C ALA A 55 -2.35 -5.40 13.63
N ALA A 56 -1.11 -5.50 13.17
CA ALA A 56 -0.05 -6.12 13.97
C ALA A 56 0.75 -4.99 14.63
N SER A 57 0.21 -4.52 15.76
CA SER A 57 1.03 -3.89 16.79
C SER A 57 2.04 -4.91 17.32
N GLY A 58 3.28 -4.49 17.54
CA GLY A 58 4.32 -5.24 18.27
C GLY A 58 5.68 -4.65 17.92
N SER A 59 6.50 -4.14 18.84
CA SER A 59 6.61 -4.36 20.29
C SER A 59 7.13 -3.11 20.99
#